data_AF-A0A929PS36-F1
#
_entry.id   AF-A0A929PS36-F1
#
_cell.length_a   1.000
_cell.length_b   1.000
_cell.length_c   1.000
_cell.angle_alpha   90.00
_cell.angle_beta   90.00
_cell.angle_gamma   90.00
#
_symmetry.space_group_name_H-M   'P 1'
#
loop_
_entity.id
_entity.type
_entity.pdbx_description
1 polymer ?
#
loop_
_entity_poly.entity_id
_entity_poly.type
_entity_poly.pdbx_seq_one_letter_code
_entity_poly.pdbx_strand_id
1 'polypeptide(L)'
;MRRASPLFLLLLLLWLPPARAETPACRPAMEGMVSCMAEKLCVCGYERGGTMSGRPEGWRWDCGALRPACGAATRLEPQPSQPLPPLQLTPSWRH
;
A
#
# COMPACT_ATOMS: atom_id res chain seq x y z
N MET A 1 2.45 43.53 -33.00
CA MET A 1 2.82 42.63 -31.89
C MET A 1 1.82 42.83 -30.76
N ARG A 2 0.79 41.98 -30.64
CA ARG A 2 -0.23 42.10 -29.59
C ARG A 2 0.38 41.62 -28.27
N ARG A 3 0.52 42.53 -27.29
CA ARG A 3 0.89 42.17 -25.91
C ARG A 3 -0.29 41.41 -25.31
N ALA A 4 -0.11 40.12 -25.04
CA ALA A 4 -1.11 39.33 -24.32
C ALA A 4 -1.28 39.92 -22.91
N SER A 5 -2.53 40.22 -22.54
CA SER A 5 -2.85 40.78 -21.23
C SER A 5 -2.57 39.75 -20.14
N PRO A 6 -1.88 40.11 -19.04
CA PRO A 6 -1.57 39.18 -17.94
C PRO A 6 -2.83 38.64 -17.26
N LEU A 7 -3.94 39.40 -17.33
CA LEU A 7 -5.24 38.98 -16.83
C LEU A 7 -5.77 37.76 -17.59
N PHE A 8 -5.51 37.70 -18.89
CA PHE A 8 -5.92 36.59 -19.74
C PHE A 8 -5.13 35.32 -19.41
N LEU A 9 -3.86 35.46 -19.04
CA LEU A 9 -3.01 34.34 -18.62
C LEU A 9 -3.46 33.76 -17.27
N LEU A 10 -3.82 34.63 -16.32
CA LEU A 10 -4.36 34.25 -15.01
C LEU A 10 -5.71 33.53 -15.11
N LEU A 11 -6.60 34.01 -15.99
CA LEU A 11 -7.86 33.34 -16.30
C LEU A 11 -7.64 31.95 -16.92
N LEU A 12 -6.64 31.79 -17.78
CA LEU A 12 -6.25 30.49 -18.34
C LEU A 12 -5.73 29.52 -17.28
N LEU A 13 -4.91 30.00 -16.33
CA LEU A 13 -4.38 29.19 -15.24
C LEU A 13 -5.46 28.72 -14.25
N LEU A 14 -6.48 29.55 -14.00
CA LEU A 14 -7.63 29.16 -13.16
C LEU A 14 -8.51 28.08 -13.80
N TRP A 15 -8.41 27.90 -15.12
CA TRP A 15 -9.24 26.95 -15.85
C TRP A 15 -8.56 25.59 -16.08
N LEU A 16 -7.32 25.41 -15.62
CA LEU A 16 -6.67 24.11 -15.73
C LEU A 16 -7.32 23.10 -14.76
N PRO A 17 -7.82 21.95 -15.25
CA PRO A 17 -8.31 20.90 -14.39
C PRO A 17 -7.16 20.35 -13.53
N PRO A 18 -7.42 19.96 -12.28
CA PRO A 18 -6.40 19.35 -11.44
C PRO A 18 -5.88 18.06 -12.11
N ALA A 19 -4.56 17.97 -12.30
CA ALA A 19 -3.92 16.76 -12.77
C ALA A 19 -4.15 15.65 -11.73
N ARG A 20 -4.82 14.56 -12.14
CA ARG A 20 -4.97 13.36 -11.31
C ARG A 20 -3.72 12.53 -11.53
N ALA A 21 -2.94 12.29 -10.48
CA ALA A 21 -1.84 11.33 -10.56
C ALA A 21 -2.44 9.95 -10.91
N GLU A 22 -2.04 9.40 -12.05
CA GLU A 22 -2.47 8.06 -12.47
C GLU A 22 -1.85 7.03 -11.51
N THR A 23 -2.69 6.31 -10.78
CA THR A 23 -2.24 5.17 -9.99
C THR A 23 -1.76 4.08 -10.96
N PRO A 24 -0.53 3.57 -10.78
CA PRO A 24 0.01 2.59 -11.71
C PRO A 24 -0.86 1.32 -11.69
N ALA A 25 -1.12 0.75 -12.87
CA ALA A 25 -1.87 -0.49 -12.98
C ALA A 25 -1.11 -1.63 -12.27
N CYS A 26 -1.81 -2.39 -11.42
CA CYS A 26 -1.26 -3.63 -10.87
C CYS A 26 -1.19 -4.68 -11.98
N ARG A 27 0.02 -5.20 -12.21
CA ARG A 27 0.38 -6.10 -13.31
C ARG A 27 1.28 -7.20 -12.75
N PRO A 28 1.44 -8.34 -13.45
CA PRO A 28 2.34 -9.41 -12.98
C PRO A 28 3.75 -8.93 -12.65
N ALA A 29 4.30 -8.01 -13.45
CA ALA A 29 5.63 -7.43 -13.23
C ALA A 29 5.76 -6.59 -11.93
N MET A 30 4.64 -6.29 -11.27
CA MET A 30 4.55 -5.45 -10.07
C MET A 30 4.15 -6.29 -8.84
N GLU A 31 4.14 -7.61 -8.94
CA GLU A 31 3.79 -8.49 -7.84
C GLU A 31 4.59 -8.15 -6.57
N GLY A 32 3.89 -8.01 -5.45
CA GLY A 32 4.49 -7.65 -4.17
C GLY A 32 4.90 -6.18 -4.04
N MET A 33 4.81 -5.37 -5.10
CA MET A 33 5.07 -3.93 -5.03
C MET A 33 4.08 -3.27 -4.07
N VAL A 34 4.56 -2.28 -3.33
CA VAL A 34 3.76 -1.50 -2.37
C VAL A 34 3.60 -0.07 -2.87
N SER A 35 2.39 0.47 -2.82
CA SER A 35 2.10 1.86 -3.18
C SER A 35 1.13 2.48 -2.18
N CYS A 36 1.34 3.78 -1.89
CA CYS A 36 0.43 4.54 -1.04
C CYS A 36 -0.79 4.99 -1.86
N MET A 37 -1.97 4.49 -1.52
CA MET A 37 -3.22 4.91 -2.15
C MET A 37 -4.31 5.06 -1.09
N ALA A 38 -5.06 6.17 -1.14
CA ALA A 38 -6.08 6.50 -0.15
C ALA A 38 -5.58 6.34 1.30
N GLU A 39 -4.37 6.86 1.57
CA GLU A 39 -3.70 6.81 2.88
C GLU A 39 -3.36 5.40 3.40
N LYS A 40 -3.49 4.37 2.57
CA LYS A 40 -3.15 2.98 2.88
C LYS A 40 -1.96 2.48 2.08
N LEU A 41 -1.12 1.68 2.73
CA LEU A 41 -0.07 0.90 2.06
C LEU A 41 -0.71 -0.30 1.37
N CYS A 42 -0.93 -0.18 0.07
CA CYS A 42 -1.54 -1.23 -0.73
C CYS A 42 -0.48 -2.08 -1.41
N VAL A 43 -0.77 -3.37 -1.59
CA VAL A 43 0.15 -4.32 -2.25
C VAL A 43 -0.47 -4.86 -3.52
N CYS A 44 0.32 -4.95 -4.58
CA CYS A 44 -0.13 -5.56 -5.84
C CYS A 44 -0.02 -7.08 -5.74
N GLY A 45 -1.12 -7.77 -6.03
CA GLY A 45 -1.17 -9.24 -6.02
C GLY A 45 -2.24 -9.78 -6.95
N TYR A 46 -2.19 -11.09 -7.19
CA TYR A 46 -3.19 -11.79 -7.97
C TYR A 46 -4.36 -12.23 -7.08
N GLU A 47 -5.56 -11.72 -7.36
CA GLU A 47 -6.78 -12.11 -6.69
C GLU A 47 -7.47 -13.19 -7.54
N ARG A 48 -7.73 -14.37 -6.96
CA ARG A 48 -8.36 -15.51 -7.67
C ARG A 48 -9.84 -15.31 -8.01
N GLY A 49 -10.43 -14.17 -7.64
CA GLY A 49 -11.86 -13.93 -7.83
C GLY A 49 -12.73 -14.99 -7.15
N GLY A 50 -13.97 -15.13 -7.61
CA GLY A 50 -14.86 -16.19 -7.16
C GLY A 50 -16.28 -16.03 -7.70
N THR A 51 -16.93 -17.16 -8.00
CA THR A 51 -18.31 -17.16 -8.51
C THR A 51 -19.30 -16.61 -7.49
N MET A 52 -19.08 -16.88 -6.20
CA MET A 52 -19.92 -16.39 -5.12
C MET A 52 -19.84 -14.88 -4.92
N SER A 53 -18.69 -14.26 -5.21
CA SER A 53 -18.49 -12.81 -5.11
C SER A 53 -18.77 -12.07 -6.44
N GLY A 54 -18.99 -12.81 -7.53
CA GLY A 54 -19.15 -12.27 -8.87
C GLY A 54 -17.91 -11.53 -9.40
N ARG A 55 -16.74 -11.70 -8.77
CA ARG A 55 -15.52 -11.01 -9.18
C ARG A 55 -14.69 -11.91 -10.12
N PRO A 56 -14.24 -11.38 -11.26
CA PRO A 56 -13.25 -12.06 -12.07
C PRO A 56 -11.90 -12.10 -11.33
N GLU A 57 -11.12 -13.11 -11.66
CA GLU A 57 -9.72 -13.21 -11.24
C GLU A 57 -8.85 -12.15 -11.94
N GLY A 58 -7.76 -11.73 -11.31
CA GLY A 58 -6.83 -10.78 -11.91
C GLY A 58 -5.90 -10.07 -10.93
N TRP A 59 -4.98 -9.28 -11.49
CA TRP A 59 -4.03 -8.47 -10.75
C TRP A 59 -4.67 -7.20 -10.22
N ARG A 60 -4.65 -7.02 -8.89
CA ARG A 60 -5.33 -5.90 -8.21
C ARG A 60 -4.51 -5.43 -7.02
N TRP A 61 -4.69 -4.15 -6.69
CA TRP A 61 -4.16 -3.59 -5.46
C TRP A 61 -5.01 -3.99 -4.27
N ASP A 62 -4.42 -4.67 -3.29
CA ASP A 62 -5.01 -4.93 -1.99
C ASP A 62 -4.77 -3.70 -1.09
N CYS A 63 -5.83 -2.90 -0.94
CA CYS A 63 -5.93 -1.78 -0.01
C CYS A 63 -6.89 -2.08 1.15
N GLY A 64 -7.00 -3.35 1.58
CA GLY A 64 -8.00 -3.77 2.58
C GLY A 64 -7.92 -2.98 3.89
N ALA A 65 -9.00 -3.00 4.69
CA ALA A 65 -9.07 -2.22 5.93
C ALA A 65 -7.94 -2.51 6.92
N LEU A 66 -7.42 -3.74 6.90
CA LEU A 66 -6.30 -4.20 7.73
C LEU A 66 -4.92 -3.71 7.24
N ARG A 67 -4.84 -3.07 6.06
CA ARG A 67 -3.59 -2.48 5.60
C ARG A 67 -3.20 -1.29 6.48
N PRO A 68 -1.91 -1.14 6.80
CA PRO A 68 -1.43 -0.02 7.60
C PRO A 68 -1.59 1.30 6.82
N ALA A 69 -1.61 2.40 7.58
CA ALA A 69 -1.56 3.72 6.99
C ALA A 69 -0.21 3.98 6.32
N CYS A 70 -0.18 4.84 5.29
CA CYS A 70 1.08 5.29 4.70
C CYS A 70 1.94 5.98 5.76
N GLY A 71 3.25 5.71 5.74
CA GLY A 71 4.18 6.31 6.70
C GLY A 71 4.01 5.81 8.14
N ALA A 72 3.14 4.82 8.39
CA ALA A 72 3.15 4.09 9.65
C ALA A 72 4.47 3.34 9.75
N ALA A 73 5.45 3.94 10.42
CA ALA A 73 6.54 3.18 10.98
C ALA A 73 5.87 2.14 11.88
N THR A 74 6.02 0.85 11.57
CA THR A 74 5.81 -0.18 12.57
C THR A 74 6.81 0.16 13.66
N ARG A 75 6.36 0.91 14.68
CA ARG A 75 7.12 1.06 15.91
C ARG A 75 7.16 -0.36 16.45
N LEU A 76 8.25 -1.05 16.16
CA LEU A 76 8.75 -2.12 17.00
C LEU A 76 8.92 -1.45 18.34
N GLU A 77 7.85 -1.46 19.14
CA GLU A 77 7.92 -1.15 20.55
C GLU A 77 8.99 -2.12 21.06
N PRO A 78 10.10 -1.62 21.62
CA PRO A 78 11.12 -2.48 22.20
C PRO A 78 10.43 -3.34 23.24
N GLN A 79 10.06 -4.55 22.85
CA GLN A 79 9.39 -5.48 23.74
C GLN A 79 10.34 -5.63 24.93
N PRO A 80 9.89 -5.33 26.17
CA PRO A 80 10.75 -5.45 27.34
C PRO A 80 11.39 -6.82 27.26
N SER A 81 12.72 -6.87 27.22
CA SER A 81 13.46 -8.11 27.05
C SER A 81 13.07 -9.05 28.19
N GLN A 82 12.12 -9.95 27.90
CA GLN A 82 11.70 -10.94 28.86
C GLN A 82 12.87 -11.91 29.00
N PRO A 83 13.32 -12.22 30.23
CA PRO A 83 14.33 -13.24 30.41
C PRO A 83 13.81 -14.52 29.76
N LEU A 84 14.59 -15.05 28.82
CA LEU A 84 14.30 -16.33 28.22
C LEU A 84 14.13 -17.36 29.34
N PRO A 85 13.04 -18.15 29.37
CA PRO A 85 12.90 -19.20 30.35
C PRO A 85 14.09 -20.15 30.23
N PRO A 86 14.60 -20.70 31.35
CA PRO A 86 15.70 -21.64 31.31
C PRO A 86 15.31 -22.83 30.41
N LEU A 87 16.17 -23.15 29.45
CA LEU A 87 16.03 -24.36 28.65
C LEU A 87 16.18 -25.56 29.59
N GLN A 88 15.04 -26.16 29.94
CA GLN A 88 14.98 -27.41 30.70
C GLN A 88 15.43 -28.54 29.76
N LEU A 89 16.74 -28.76 29.66
CA LEU A 89 17.31 -29.95 29.03
C LEU A 89 17.04 -31.13 29.98
N THR A 90 15.82 -31.66 29.97
CA THR A 90 15.55 -32.93 30.65
C THR A 90 16.19 -34.04 29.82
N PRO A 91 17.13 -34.82 30.38
CA PRO A 91 17.64 -35.99 29.68
C PRO A 91 16.47 -36.99 29.54
N SER A 92 16.04 -37.22 28.30
CA SER A 92 14.96 -38.16 27.94
C SER A 92 15.37 -39.63 28.05
N TRP A 93 16.53 -39.92 28.61
CA TRP A 93 17.07 -41.28 28.74
C TRP A 93 17.06 -41.69 30.20
N ARG A 94 15.92 -42.21 30.65
CA ARG A 94 15.86 -43.07 31.83
C ARG A 94 15.08 -44.33 31.44
N HIS A 95 15.80 -45.45 31.43
CA HIS A 95 15.28 -46.82 31.32
C HIS A 95 14.32 -47.13 32.47
#